data_AF-A0A7S2Y755-F1
#
_entry.id   AF-A0A7S2Y755-F1
#
_cell.length_a   1.000
_cell.length_b   1.000
_cell.length_c   1.000
_cell.angle_alpha   90.00
_cell.angle_beta   90.00
_cell.angle_gamma   90.00
#
_symmetry.space_group_name_H-M   'P 1'
#
loop_
_entity.id
_entity.type
_entity.pdbx_description
1 polymer ?
#
loop_
_entity_poly.entity_id
_entity_poly.type
_entity_poly.pdbx_seq_one_letter_code
_entity_poly.pdbx_strand_id
1 'polypeptide(L)'
;MKNQKSRKPSPSCSPKAPLEEYFSPYRERIVGQDWHFQGVEGRQKLVYADWTASGRLYQPIENTLSQKVGPLVANTHTESNVSGSSMTMAYHEARQIIKDHVNAKKEDILISAGSGMTALINKLQRILGLRVPEKYENFG
;
A
#
# COMPACT_ATOMS: atom_id res chain seq x y z
N MET A 1 -15.33 -29.22 46.42
CA MET A 1 -16.06 -29.58 45.19
C MET A 1 -16.31 -28.29 44.40
N LYS A 2 -15.63 -28.11 43.26
CA LYS A 2 -15.70 -26.90 42.44
C LYS A 2 -16.88 -27.02 41.47
N ASN A 3 -17.90 -26.20 41.64
CA ASN A 3 -19.01 -26.09 40.67
C ASN A 3 -18.53 -25.33 39.42
N GLN A 4 -18.25 -26.07 38.35
CA GLN A 4 -18.08 -25.52 37.01
C GLN A 4 -19.45 -25.15 36.45
N LYS A 5 -19.80 -23.86 36.47
CA LYS A 5 -20.87 -23.34 35.60
C LYS A 5 -20.34 -23.33 34.17
N SER A 6 -20.85 -24.23 33.33
CA SER A 6 -20.63 -24.20 31.89
C SER A 6 -21.17 -22.87 31.34
N ARG A 7 -20.29 -22.04 30.77
CA ARG A 7 -20.71 -20.87 30.00
C ARG A 7 -21.34 -21.38 28.71
N LYS A 8 -22.64 -21.11 28.52
CA LYS A 8 -23.32 -21.33 27.24
C LYS A 8 -22.58 -20.56 26.14
N PRO A 9 -22.40 -21.12 24.93
CA PRO A 9 -21.91 -20.34 23.80
C PRO A 9 -22.89 -19.19 23.52
N SER A 10 -22.34 -17.99 23.34
CA SER A 10 -23.09 -16.79 22.94
C SER A 10 -23.77 -17.02 21.60
N PRO A 11 -25.02 -16.54 21.40
CA PRO A 11 -25.71 -16.67 20.13
C PRO A 11 -24.90 -15.98 19.03
N SER A 12 -24.65 -16.72 17.96
CA SER A 12 -23.85 -16.30 16.81
C SER A 12 -24.51 -15.17 16.04
N CYS A 13 -23.70 -14.12 15.79
CA CYS A 13 -23.81 -13.06 14.80
C CYS A 13 -25.22 -12.55 14.41
N SER A 14 -25.47 -11.29 14.77
CA SER A 14 -26.30 -10.40 13.96
C SER A 14 -25.84 -10.41 12.50
N PRO A 15 -26.75 -10.23 11.51
CA PRO A 15 -26.34 -10.05 10.12
C PRO A 15 -25.31 -8.93 10.03
N LYS A 16 -24.21 -9.20 9.33
CA LYS A 16 -23.18 -8.18 9.06
C LYS A 16 -23.81 -7.03 8.28
N ALA A 17 -23.37 -5.81 8.55
CA ALA A 17 -23.83 -4.67 7.75
C ALA A 17 -23.42 -4.88 6.28
N PRO A 18 -24.18 -4.36 5.29
CA PRO A 18 -23.88 -4.57 3.88
C PRO A 18 -22.43 -4.24 3.48
N LEU A 19 -21.84 -3.20 4.09
CA LEU A 19 -20.45 -2.83 3.86
C LEU A 19 -19.45 -3.79 4.51
N GLU A 20 -19.75 -4.34 5.70
CA GLU A 20 -18.87 -5.32 6.33
C GLU A 20 -18.79 -6.62 5.52
N GLU A 21 -19.91 -7.02 4.92
CA GLU A 21 -19.95 -8.16 4.01
C GLU A 21 -19.15 -7.88 2.74
N TYR A 22 -19.39 -6.73 2.10
CA TYR A 22 -18.66 -6.30 0.90
C TYR A 22 -17.13 -6.28 1.11
N PHE A 23 -16.67 -5.77 2.26
CA PHE A 23 -15.24 -5.65 2.56
C PHE A 23 -14.61 -6.90 3.21
N SER A 24 -15.39 -7.92 3.60
CA SER A 24 -14.89 -9.13 4.27
C SER A 24 -13.75 -9.82 3.48
N PRO A 25 -13.88 -10.06 2.16
CA PRO A 25 -12.82 -10.73 1.39
C PRO A 25 -11.50 -9.96 1.35
N TYR A 26 -11.55 -8.62 1.40
CA TYR A 26 -10.36 -7.77 1.45
C TYR A 26 -9.75 -7.82 2.84
N ARG A 27 -10.58 -7.73 3.88
CA ARG A 27 -10.14 -7.77 5.27
C ARG A 27 -9.38 -9.06 5.59
N GLU A 28 -9.89 -10.20 5.14
CA GLU A 28 -9.30 -11.53 5.37
C GLU A 28 -7.92 -11.70 4.72
N ARG A 29 -7.59 -10.87 3.73
CA ARG A 29 -6.33 -10.90 2.97
C ARG A 29 -5.32 -9.84 3.42
N ILE A 30 -5.63 -9.08 4.46
CA ILE A 30 -4.69 -8.18 5.12
C ILE A 30 -3.67 -9.02 5.89
N VAL A 31 -2.38 -8.79 5.67
CA VAL A 31 -1.32 -9.49 6.40
C VAL A 31 -1.41 -9.13 7.89
N GLY A 32 -1.47 -10.16 8.74
CA GLY A 32 -1.57 -9.99 10.19
C GLY A 32 -2.95 -9.60 10.71
N GLN A 33 -4.03 -9.74 9.93
CA GLN A 33 -5.41 -9.40 10.32
C GLN A 33 -5.85 -10.09 11.64
N ASP A 34 -5.41 -11.32 11.87
CA ASP A 34 -5.69 -12.12 13.06
C ASP A 34 -4.43 -12.36 13.90
N TRP A 35 -3.46 -11.46 13.81
CA TRP A 35 -2.25 -11.56 14.62
C TRP A 35 -2.57 -11.31 16.09
N HIS A 36 -1.94 -12.09 16.96
CA HIS A 36 -2.10 -12.01 18.41
C HIS A 36 -0.74 -11.78 19.04
N PHE A 37 -0.71 -11.03 20.14
CA PHE A 37 0.47 -10.84 20.97
C PHE A 37 0.20 -11.31 22.40
N GLN A 38 1.28 -11.53 23.14
CA GLN A 38 1.22 -11.80 24.57
C GLN A 38 1.23 -10.47 25.31
N GLY A 39 0.10 -10.13 25.94
CA GLY A 39 -0.03 -8.97 26.82
C GLY A 39 -0.04 -9.36 28.30
N VAL A 40 -0.16 -8.35 29.16
CA VAL A 40 -0.22 -8.51 30.63
C VAL A 40 -1.40 -9.38 31.05
N GLU A 41 -2.52 -9.28 30.33
CA GLU A 41 -3.75 -10.05 30.61
C GLU A 41 -3.83 -11.39 29.87
N GLY A 42 -2.75 -11.80 29.19
CA GLY A 42 -2.72 -13.01 28.38
C GLY A 42 -2.66 -12.72 26.88
N ARG A 43 -3.05 -13.71 26.07
CA ARG A 43 -3.05 -13.61 24.61
C ARG A 43 -4.14 -12.64 24.15
N GLN A 44 -3.75 -11.56 23.49
CA GLN A 44 -4.64 -10.51 23.00
C GLN A 44 -4.57 -10.40 21.48
N LYS A 45 -5.70 -10.12 20.83
CA LYS A 45 -5.75 -9.86 19.39
C LYS A 45 -5.27 -8.43 19.12
N LEU A 46 -4.39 -8.26 18.13
CA LEU A 46 -3.95 -6.94 17.73
C LEU A 46 -5.05 -6.22 16.94
N VAL A 47 -5.54 -5.11 17.49
CA VAL A 47 -6.43 -4.18 16.79
C VAL A 47 -5.56 -3.10 16.16
N TYR A 48 -5.53 -3.05 14.83
CA TYR A 48 -4.80 -2.02 14.09
C TYR A 48 -5.74 -0.87 13.74
N ALA A 49 -5.46 0.29 14.33
CA ALA A 49 -6.26 1.51 14.18
C ALA A 49 -5.48 2.66 13.52
N ASP A 50 -4.33 2.37 12.90
CA ASP A 50 -3.40 3.36 12.34
C ASP A 50 -3.43 3.42 10.80
N TRP A 51 -4.56 3.02 10.21
CA TRP A 51 -4.78 2.92 8.76
C TRP A 51 -4.59 4.24 8.00
N THR A 52 -4.78 5.37 8.69
CA THR A 52 -4.64 6.71 8.12
C THR A 52 -3.18 7.15 8.01
N ALA A 53 -2.30 6.65 8.88
CA ALA A 53 -0.88 6.91 8.81
C ALA A 53 -0.18 5.95 7.84
N SER A 54 -0.49 4.65 7.93
CA SER A 54 0.04 3.64 7.02
C SER A 54 -0.93 2.48 6.84
N GLY A 55 -1.03 1.98 5.61
CA GLY A 55 -1.67 0.69 5.34
C GLY A 55 -0.80 -0.48 5.84
N ARG A 56 -1.43 -1.64 6.04
CA ARG A 56 -0.73 -2.93 6.15
C ARG A 56 -0.50 -3.55 4.78
N LEU A 57 0.45 -4.47 4.71
CA LEU A 57 0.67 -5.30 3.52
C LEU A 57 -0.60 -6.08 3.18
N TYR A 58 -0.84 -6.26 1.88
CA TYR A 58 -2.01 -6.95 1.36
C TYR A 58 -1.56 -8.18 0.57
N GLN A 59 -1.97 -9.37 1.03
CA GLN A 59 -1.42 -10.64 0.57
C GLN A 59 -1.43 -10.81 -0.96
N PRO A 60 -2.49 -10.45 -1.70
CA PRO A 60 -2.49 -10.54 -3.17
C PRO A 60 -1.42 -9.67 -3.85
N ILE A 61 -1.14 -8.49 -3.30
CA ILE A 61 -0.09 -7.60 -3.82
C ILE A 61 1.27 -8.22 -3.55
N GLU A 62 1.54 -8.65 -2.32
CA GLU A 62 2.82 -9.28 -1.95
C GLU A 62 3.08 -10.56 -2.75
N ASN A 63 2.05 -11.39 -2.97
CA ASN A 63 2.16 -12.59 -3.79
C ASN A 63 2.45 -12.23 -5.26
N THR A 64 1.82 -11.19 -5.79
CA THR A 64 2.07 -10.73 -7.16
C THR A 64 3.49 -10.18 -7.30
N LEU A 65 3.94 -9.36 -6.36
CA LEU A 65 5.28 -8.81 -6.35
C LEU A 65 6.33 -9.91 -6.23
N SER A 66 6.17 -10.85 -5.30
CA SER A 66 7.16 -11.91 -5.08
C SER A 66 7.16 -12.98 -6.16
N GLN A 67 5.99 -13.43 -6.63
CA GLN A 67 5.88 -14.61 -7.51
C GLN A 67 5.80 -14.27 -9.00
N LYS A 68 5.31 -13.08 -9.36
CA LYS A 68 5.14 -12.68 -10.78
C LYS A 68 6.16 -11.63 -11.20
N VAL A 69 6.33 -10.58 -10.40
CA VAL A 69 7.27 -9.48 -10.73
C VAL A 69 8.70 -9.87 -10.38
N GLY A 70 8.90 -10.43 -9.17
CA GLY A 70 10.21 -10.81 -8.61
C GLY A 70 11.10 -11.59 -9.58
N PRO A 71 10.61 -12.66 -10.24
CA PRO A 71 11.40 -13.45 -11.19
C PRO A 71 11.84 -12.67 -12.45
N LEU A 72 11.13 -11.58 -12.78
CA LEU A 72 11.37 -10.77 -13.97
C LEU A 72 12.16 -9.50 -13.66
N VAL A 73 12.51 -9.25 -12.39
CA VAL A 73 13.29 -8.06 -12.02
C VAL A 73 14.66 -8.12 -12.68
N ALA A 74 14.86 -7.22 -13.63
CA ALA A 74 16.13 -6.98 -14.31
C ALA A 74 16.31 -5.48 -14.49
N ASN A 75 17.56 -5.03 -14.62
CA ASN A 75 17.84 -3.64 -14.94
C ASN A 75 17.20 -3.28 -16.29
N THR A 76 16.44 -2.18 -16.31
CA THR A 76 15.66 -1.72 -17.47
C THR A 76 16.51 -1.16 -18.62
N HIS A 77 17.84 -1.25 -18.53
CA HIS A 77 18.80 -0.83 -19.56
C HIS A 77 19.31 -1.97 -20.44
N THR A 78 18.81 -3.19 -20.23
CA THR A 78 19.17 -4.38 -20.99
C THR A 78 17.94 -4.92 -21.71
N GLU A 79 17.71 -4.49 -22.96
CA GLU A 79 16.60 -4.93 -23.82
C GLU A 79 16.79 -6.35 -24.38
N SER A 80 17.87 -7.05 -24.02
CA SER A 80 18.29 -8.28 -24.70
C SER A 80 17.70 -9.58 -24.10
N ASN A 81 16.92 -9.52 -23.02
CA ASN A 81 16.28 -10.70 -22.43
C ASN A 81 14.80 -10.44 -22.07
N VAL A 82 14.04 -11.54 -21.93
CA VAL A 82 12.59 -11.53 -21.66
C VAL A 82 12.25 -10.70 -20.41
N SER A 83 13.11 -10.67 -19.40
CA SER A 83 12.91 -9.89 -18.18
C SER A 83 13.03 -8.38 -18.40
N GLY A 84 13.99 -7.92 -19.22
CA GLY A 84 14.16 -6.50 -19.55
C GLY A 84 12.94 -5.90 -20.28
N SER A 85 12.43 -6.57 -21.31
CA SER A 85 11.24 -6.06 -22.03
C SER A 85 9.97 -6.13 -21.18
N SER A 86 9.82 -7.20 -20.38
CA SER A 86 8.66 -7.36 -19.48
C SER A 86 8.59 -6.25 -18.44
N MET A 87 9.73 -5.86 -17.84
CA MET A 87 9.77 -4.78 -16.85
C MET A 87 9.47 -3.41 -17.46
N THR A 88 9.97 -3.14 -18.67
CA THR A 88 9.66 -1.90 -19.40
C THR A 88 8.17 -1.82 -19.74
N MET A 89 7.57 -2.90 -20.24
CA MET A 89 6.12 -2.96 -20.51
C MET A 89 5.30 -2.75 -19.24
N ALA A 90 5.63 -3.45 -18.16
CA ALA A 90 4.94 -3.31 -16.87
C ALA A 90 5.05 -1.88 -16.33
N TYR A 91 6.20 -1.21 -16.51
CA TYR A 91 6.38 0.19 -16.13
C TYR A 91 5.47 1.13 -16.94
N HIS A 92 5.37 0.96 -18.26
CA HIS A 92 4.48 1.75 -19.10
C HIS A 92 3.00 1.53 -18.76
N GLU A 93 2.60 0.28 -18.55
CA GLU A 93 1.24 -0.09 -18.15
C GLU A 93 0.88 0.53 -16.80
N ALA A 94 1.76 0.41 -15.80
CA ALA A 94 1.54 1.01 -14.48
C ALA A 94 1.35 2.54 -14.56
N ARG A 95 2.13 3.23 -15.40
CA ARG A 95 1.97 4.68 -15.62
C ARG A 95 0.62 5.02 -16.24
N GLN A 96 0.14 4.21 -17.18
CA GLN A 96 -1.17 4.41 -17.80
C GLN A 96 -2.29 4.22 -16.79
N ILE A 97 -2.26 3.14 -16.01
CA ILE A 97 -3.24 2.87 -14.94
C ILE A 97 -3.30 4.03 -13.94
N ILE A 98 -2.15 4.55 -13.50
CA ILE A 98 -2.10 5.70 -12.59
C ILE A 98 -2.74 6.93 -13.21
N LYS A 99 -2.41 7.24 -14.48
CA LYS A 99 -2.99 8.37 -15.20
C LYS A 99 -4.51 8.27 -15.32
N ASP A 100 -5.01 7.09 -15.69
CA ASP A 100 -6.45 6.84 -15.82
C ASP A 100 -7.15 7.01 -14.46
N HIS A 101 -6.55 6.50 -13.38
CA HIS A 101 -7.12 6.59 -12.03
C HIS A 101 -7.25 8.03 -11.52
N VAL A 102 -6.39 8.94 -11.97
CA VAL A 102 -6.44 10.36 -11.61
C VAL A 102 -7.04 11.25 -12.71
N ASN A 103 -7.61 10.65 -13.76
CA ASN A 103 -8.15 11.34 -14.94
C ASN A 103 -7.16 12.30 -15.61
N ALA A 104 -5.88 11.92 -15.65
CA ALA A 104 -4.84 12.69 -16.33
C ALA A 104 -5.01 12.62 -17.85
N LYS A 105 -4.82 13.76 -18.52
CA LYS A 105 -4.87 13.87 -19.98
C LYS A 105 -3.55 13.42 -20.63
N LYS A 106 -3.53 13.41 -21.96
CA LYS A 106 -2.33 13.03 -22.73
C LYS A 106 -1.19 14.02 -22.52
N GLU A 107 -1.54 15.29 -22.36
CA GLU A 107 -0.62 16.42 -22.13
C GLU A 107 -0.03 16.42 -20.71
N ASP A 108 -0.69 15.76 -19.76
CA ASP A 108 -0.26 15.74 -18.36
C ASP A 108 0.98 14.86 -18.17
N ILE A 109 1.88 15.32 -17.30
CA ILE A 109 3.15 14.64 -17.01
C ILE A 109 3.06 13.93 -15.66
N LEU A 110 3.30 12.62 -15.66
CA LEU A 110 3.44 11.84 -14.43
C LEU A 110 4.91 11.83 -13.98
N ILE A 111 5.18 12.48 -12.84
CA ILE A 111 6.51 12.58 -12.23
C ILE A 111 6.55 11.70 -10.98
N SER A 112 7.41 10.68 -10.98
CA SER A 112 7.80 9.95 -9.77
C SER A 112 9.06 10.61 -9.18
N ALA A 113 9.04 10.92 -7.88
CA ALA A 113 10.22 11.48 -7.21
C ALA A 113 10.19 11.24 -5.69
N GLY A 114 11.34 10.80 -5.17
CA GLY A 114 11.56 10.64 -3.72
C GLY A 114 10.60 9.65 -3.07
N SER A 115 10.48 9.75 -1.74
CA SER A 115 9.53 8.99 -0.94
C SER A 115 8.52 9.94 -0.31
N GLY A 116 7.23 9.66 -0.53
CA GLY A 116 6.11 10.38 0.08
C GLY A 116 5.77 11.74 -0.53
N MET A 117 4.63 12.28 -0.09
CA MET A 117 4.04 13.52 -0.63
C MET A 117 4.92 14.75 -0.38
N THR A 118 5.61 14.80 0.76
CA THR A 118 6.50 15.93 1.12
C THR A 118 7.62 16.12 0.10
N ALA A 119 8.22 15.04 -0.40
CA ALA A 119 9.28 15.12 -1.39
C ALA A 119 8.77 15.71 -2.73
N LEU A 120 7.58 15.27 -3.17
CA LEU A 120 6.96 15.74 -4.39
C LEU A 120 6.53 17.21 -4.32
N ILE A 121 5.94 17.65 -3.21
CA ILE A 121 5.55 19.06 -3.02
C ILE A 121 6.78 19.98 -3.06
N ASN A 122 7.86 19.62 -2.38
CA ASN A 122 9.11 20.38 -2.45
C ASN A 122 9.68 20.41 -3.87
N LYS A 123 9.59 19.31 -4.62
CA LYS A 123 10.02 19.26 -6.03
C LYS A 123 9.16 20.16 -6.91
N LEU A 124 7.84 20.15 -6.72
CA LEU A 124 6.92 21.00 -7.46
C LEU A 124 7.18 22.49 -7.19
N GLN A 125 7.36 22.89 -5.92
CA GLN A 125 7.70 24.27 -5.56
C GLN A 125 8.98 24.76 -6.25
N ARG A 126 10.00 23.90 -6.34
CA ARG A 126 11.25 24.21 -7.05
C ARG A 126 11.04 24.33 -8.57
N ILE A 127 10.23 23.46 -9.18
CA ILE A 127 9.90 23.53 -10.62
C ILE A 127 9.15 24.83 -10.93
N LEU A 128 8.23 25.25 -10.07
CA LEU A 128 7.45 26.48 -10.23
C LEU A 128 8.24 27.76 -9.90
N GLY A 129 9.49 27.64 -9.41
CA GLY A 129 10.30 28.81 -8.99
C GLY A 129 9.83 29.46 -7.69
N LEU A 130 8.93 28.83 -6.93
CA LEU A 130 8.41 29.34 -5.65
C LEU A 130 9.37 29.16 -4.48
N ARG A 131 10.43 28.36 -4.68
CA ARG A 131 11.47 28.13 -3.69
C ARG A 131 12.84 28.25 -4.37
N VAL A 132 13.60 29.25 -3.93
CA VAL A 132 14.97 29.47 -4.39
C VAL A 132 15.83 28.29 -3.93
N PRO A 133 16.69 27.71 -4.78
CA PRO A 133 17.65 26.71 -4.33
C PRO A 133 18.55 27.32 -3.25
N GLU A 134 18.80 26.61 -2.15
CA GLU A 134 19.57 27.09 -0.98
C GLU A 134 20.90 27.77 -1.35
N LYS A 135 21.51 27.34 -2.46
CA LYS A 135 22.74 27.94 -3.02
C LYS A 135 22.61 29.41 -3.47
N TYR A 136 21.39 29.91 -3.65
CA TYR A 136 21.08 31.24 -4.14
C TYR A 136 20.26 32.09 -3.15
N GLU A 137 19.99 31.60 -1.94
CA GLU A 137 19.20 32.34 -0.94
C GLU A 137 19.85 33.68 -0.55
N ASN A 138 21.18 33.79 -0.60
CA ASN A 138 21.90 35.02 -0.26
C ASN A 138 22.05 36.02 -1.42
N PHE A 139 21.44 35.76 -2.58
CA PHE A 139 21.56 36.59 -3.79
C PHE A 139 20.24 37.24 -4.23
N GLY A 140 19.20 37.16 -3.39
CA GLY A 140 17.85 37.71 -3.65
C GLY A 140 17.53 38.94 -2.81
#